data_AF-A0A934SV40-F1
#
_entry.id   AF-A0A934SV40-F1
#
_cell.length_a   1.000
_cell.length_b   1.000
_cell.length_c   1.000
_cell.angle_alpha   90.00
_cell.angle_beta   90.00
_cell.angle_gamma   90.00
#
_symmetry.space_group_name_H-M   'P 1'
#
loop_
_entity.id
_entity.type
_entity.pdbx_description
1 polymer ?
#
loop_
_entity_poly.entity_id
_entity_poly.type
_entity_poly.pdbx_seq_one_letter_code
_entity_poly.pdbx_strand_id
1 'polypeptide(L)'
;MNKLVLPQVHASRSPQFILFEQEFENLNAFYWVHRAATALMLKHAPNHDRINQFIPAPEAQHLDISSNELIGLSNKVQLTARYSMLVQVVTFYEVYIGDFLFDLMKARWPATTQVSIKIRPSDLPDTNLETYIQTATINAQIKSVVDESYQKREARIRKLLTENKYDEPLQSPQRSKLVTAACEIRNCIVHAGGKVDQRAVETLTDLIPTLQLGDQLMLEEPLMWQLLGAIRDSARALDYVVRKPVAEKFERRAAKNKRYYAARKLRNLELAKKHKKL
;
A
#
# COMPACT_ATOMS: atom_id res chain seq x y z
N MET A 1 -2.19 -22.21 -12.13
CA MET A 1 -2.29 -20.95 -11.36
C MET A 1 -3.40 -21.08 -10.32
N ASN A 2 -3.04 -21.28 -9.05
CA ASN A 2 -4.03 -21.28 -7.96
C ASN A 2 -4.36 -19.83 -7.61
N LYS A 3 -5.49 -19.32 -8.11
CA LYS A 3 -6.09 -18.08 -7.60
C LYS A 3 -6.50 -18.34 -6.16
N LEU A 4 -5.79 -17.72 -5.22
CA LEU A 4 -6.23 -17.64 -3.83
C LEU A 4 -7.52 -16.81 -3.84
N VAL A 5 -8.67 -17.48 -3.83
CA VAL A 5 -9.97 -16.83 -3.67
C VAL A 5 -10.12 -16.53 -2.18
N LEU A 6 -9.80 -15.30 -1.78
CA LEU A 6 -10.08 -14.84 -0.42
C LEU A 6 -11.61 -14.72 -0.25
N PRO A 7 -12.18 -15.25 0.85
CA PRO A 7 -13.62 -15.15 1.10
C PRO A 7 -14.04 -13.68 1.24
N GLN A 8 -15.04 -13.29 0.44
CA GLN A 8 -15.69 -11.98 0.54
C GLN A 8 -16.57 -11.93 1.79
N VAL A 9 -15.96 -11.70 2.95
CA VAL A 9 -16.69 -11.32 4.16
C VAL A 9 -16.55 -9.82 4.32
N HIS A 10 -17.68 -9.12 4.15
CA HIS A 10 -17.84 -7.68 4.37
C HIS A 10 -17.70 -7.32 5.86
N ALA A 11 -16.55 -7.58 6.46
CA ALA A 11 -16.06 -6.73 7.55
C ALA A 11 -15.55 -5.45 6.87
N SER A 12 -16.04 -4.27 7.30
CA SER A 12 -15.62 -2.98 6.74
C SER A 12 -14.09 -2.90 6.69
N ARG A 13 -13.55 -2.59 5.51
CA ARG A 13 -12.12 -2.27 5.30
C ARG A 13 -11.67 -1.25 6.34
N SER A 14 -10.41 -1.31 6.79
CA SER A 14 -9.93 -0.25 7.69
C SER A 14 -9.98 1.11 6.97
N PRO A 15 -10.28 2.22 7.68
CA PRO A 15 -10.29 3.55 7.07
C PRO A 15 -9.01 3.87 6.31
N GLN A 16 -7.85 3.48 6.88
CA GLN A 16 -6.53 3.67 6.29
C GLN A 16 -6.37 2.89 4.98
N PHE A 17 -6.87 1.65 4.94
CA PHE A 17 -6.81 0.84 3.73
C PHE A 17 -7.73 1.38 2.63
N ILE A 18 -8.90 1.95 3.00
CA ILE A 18 -9.80 2.61 2.05
C ILE A 18 -9.09 3.81 1.41
N LEU A 19 -8.45 4.66 2.21
CA LEU A 19 -7.67 5.80 1.72
C LEU A 19 -6.54 5.34 0.79
N PHE A 20 -5.78 4.32 1.18
CA PHE A 20 -4.72 3.76 0.35
C PHE A 20 -5.24 3.23 -1.02
N GLU A 21 -6.32 2.45 -1.04
CA GLU A 21 -6.88 1.94 -2.30
C GLU A 21 -7.42 3.08 -3.18
N GLN A 22 -8.05 4.09 -2.58
CA GLN A 22 -8.54 5.26 -3.31
C GLN A 22 -7.39 6.04 -3.97
N GLU A 23 -6.31 6.31 -3.23
CA GLU A 23 -5.13 6.97 -3.79
C GLU A 23 -4.46 6.12 -4.88
N PHE A 24 -4.39 4.79 -4.68
CA PHE A 24 -3.88 3.88 -5.71
C PHE A 24 -4.73 3.96 -7.00
N GLU A 25 -6.05 3.99 -6.88
CA GLU A 25 -6.97 4.12 -8.02
C GLU A 25 -6.83 5.47 -8.73
N ASN A 26 -6.72 6.57 -7.98
CA ASN A 26 -6.48 7.91 -8.50
C ASN A 26 -5.17 8.00 -9.28
N LEU A 27 -4.09 7.48 -8.70
CA LEU A 27 -2.76 7.47 -9.33
C LEU A 27 -2.74 6.60 -10.60
N ASN A 28 -3.44 5.45 -10.57
CA ASN A 28 -3.58 4.60 -11.75
C ASN A 28 -4.35 5.33 -12.87
N ALA A 29 -5.44 6.03 -12.54
CA ALA A 29 -6.18 6.84 -13.51
C ALA A 29 -5.30 7.95 -14.10
N PHE A 30 -4.57 8.69 -13.24
CA PHE A 30 -3.63 9.72 -13.67
C PHE A 30 -2.58 9.16 -14.64
N TYR A 31 -1.95 8.03 -14.32
CA TYR A 31 -0.93 7.41 -15.16
C TYR A 31 -1.48 7.04 -16.55
N TRP A 32 -2.65 6.41 -16.61
CA TRP A 32 -3.23 5.99 -17.89
C TRP A 32 -3.71 7.17 -18.75
N VAL A 33 -4.28 8.21 -18.12
CA VAL A 33 -4.63 9.46 -18.81
C VAL A 33 -3.38 10.14 -19.36
N HIS A 34 -2.35 10.29 -18.54
CA HIS A 34 -1.06 10.86 -18.97
C HIS A 34 -0.45 10.07 -20.12
N ARG A 35 -0.44 8.74 -20.04
CA ARG A 35 0.08 7.85 -21.08
C ARG A 35 -0.70 7.99 -22.39
N ALA A 36 -2.03 7.97 -22.32
CA ALA A 36 -2.89 8.13 -23.50
C ALA A 36 -2.70 9.51 -24.14
N ALA A 37 -2.67 10.57 -23.32
CA ALA A 37 -2.41 11.94 -23.78
C ALA A 37 -1.03 12.05 -24.44
N THR A 38 0.02 11.47 -23.85
CA THR A 38 1.37 11.45 -24.42
C THR A 38 1.39 10.74 -25.77
N ALA A 39 0.75 9.58 -25.88
CA ALA A 39 0.69 8.81 -27.12
C ALA A 39 -0.07 9.57 -28.23
N LEU A 40 -1.18 10.23 -27.88
CA LEU A 40 -1.93 11.07 -28.81
C LEU A 40 -1.11 12.29 -29.24
N MET A 41 -0.48 12.99 -28.29
CA MET A 41 0.40 14.13 -28.58
C MET A 41 1.52 13.74 -29.55
N LEU A 42 2.24 12.65 -29.28
CA LEU A 42 3.34 12.20 -30.16
C LEU A 42 2.85 11.82 -31.56
N LYS A 43 1.63 11.30 -31.69
CA LYS A 43 1.04 10.95 -32.99
C LYS A 43 0.64 12.19 -33.81
N HIS A 44 0.15 13.24 -33.16
CA HIS A 44 -0.47 14.39 -33.83
C HIS A 44 0.40 15.65 -33.88
N ALA A 45 1.43 15.74 -33.05
CA ALA A 45 2.35 16.87 -33.00
C ALA A 45 3.37 17.06 -34.16
N PRO A 46 3.75 16.08 -35.01
CA PRO A 46 4.94 16.21 -35.86
C PRO A 46 4.91 17.30 -36.95
N ASN A 47 3.82 18.08 -37.08
CA ASN A 47 3.64 19.09 -38.11
C ASN A 47 3.64 20.55 -37.60
N HIS A 48 4.06 20.79 -36.36
CA HIS A 48 4.05 22.12 -35.74
C HIS A 48 5.47 22.59 -35.42
N ASP A 49 5.77 23.86 -35.71
CA ASP A 49 7.05 24.47 -35.33
C ASP A 49 7.19 24.55 -33.81
N ARG A 50 6.07 24.83 -33.12
CA ARG A 50 5.97 24.86 -31.66
C ARG A 50 4.73 24.12 -31.18
N ILE A 51 4.88 23.31 -30.13
CA ILE A 51 3.78 22.53 -29.55
C ILE A 51 2.68 23.41 -28.95
N ASN A 52 3.03 24.58 -28.42
CA ASN A 52 2.06 25.54 -27.91
C ASN A 52 1.10 26.10 -28.99
N GLN A 53 1.43 25.98 -30.28
CA GLN A 53 0.54 26.35 -31.38
C GLN A 53 -0.51 25.26 -31.67
N PHE A 54 -0.23 24.02 -31.27
CA PHE A 54 -1.15 22.89 -31.43
C PHE A 54 -2.20 22.84 -30.32
N ILE A 55 -1.86 23.30 -29.11
CA ILE A 55 -2.76 23.25 -27.95
C ILE A 55 -3.42 24.63 -27.80
N PRO A 56 -4.74 24.77 -28.01
CA PRO A 56 -5.43 26.07 -28.04
C PRO A 56 -5.66 26.70 -26.66
N ALA A 57 -4.88 26.31 -25.65
CA ALA A 57 -5.04 26.73 -24.26
C ALA A 57 -3.94 27.73 -23.86
N PRO A 58 -4.25 28.79 -23.09
CA PRO A 58 -3.25 29.74 -22.61
C PRO A 58 -2.08 29.07 -21.86
N GLU A 59 -2.36 28.01 -21.11
CA GLU A 59 -1.39 27.23 -20.35
C GLU A 59 -0.39 26.48 -21.24
N ALA A 60 -0.72 26.29 -22.53
CA ALA A 60 0.18 25.67 -23.49
C ALA A 60 1.47 26.48 -23.71
N GLN A 61 1.48 27.77 -23.38
CA GLN A 61 2.68 28.60 -23.44
C GLN A 61 3.83 28.03 -22.59
N HIS A 62 3.52 27.23 -21.54
CA HIS A 62 4.54 26.54 -20.75
C HIS A 62 5.21 25.37 -21.50
N LEU A 63 4.59 24.88 -22.59
CA LEU A 63 5.11 23.84 -23.49
C LEU A 63 5.71 24.48 -24.75
N ASP A 64 6.57 25.49 -24.57
CA ASP A 64 7.30 26.17 -25.65
C ASP A 64 8.50 25.34 -26.13
N ILE A 65 8.19 24.20 -26.74
CA ILE A 65 9.16 23.29 -27.36
C ILE A 65 8.73 22.98 -28.79
N SER A 66 9.68 22.59 -29.63
CA SER A 66 9.43 22.06 -30.98
C SER A 66 8.95 20.61 -30.96
N SER A 67 8.37 20.15 -32.06
CA SER A 67 7.96 18.75 -32.21
C SER A 67 9.13 17.76 -32.14
N ASN A 68 10.31 18.14 -32.65
CA ASN A 68 11.52 17.32 -32.55
C ASN A 68 11.99 17.18 -31.09
N GLU A 69 11.93 18.25 -30.30
CA GLU A 69 12.25 18.21 -28.87
C GLU A 69 11.24 17.35 -28.10
N LEU A 70 9.94 17.46 -28.40
CA LEU A 70 8.91 16.61 -27.79
C LEU A 70 9.17 15.12 -28.06
N ILE A 71 9.49 14.76 -29.31
CA ILE A 71 9.82 13.38 -29.69
C ILE A 71 11.08 12.91 -28.96
N GLY A 72 12.12 13.73 -28.92
CA GLY A 72 13.37 13.43 -28.20
C GLY A 72 13.17 13.24 -26.69
N LEU A 73 12.22 13.96 -26.09
CA LEU A 73 11.90 13.88 -24.66
C LEU A 73 10.95 12.72 -24.31
N SER A 74 10.28 12.10 -25.29
CA SER A 74 9.23 11.11 -25.08
C SER A 74 9.61 10.00 -24.08
N ASN A 75 10.77 9.38 -24.26
CA ASN A 75 11.26 8.32 -23.37
C ASN A 75 11.49 8.83 -21.94
N LYS A 76 12.05 10.04 -21.80
CA LYS A 76 12.30 10.67 -20.49
C LYS A 76 11.00 11.03 -19.79
N VAL A 77 10.01 11.55 -20.53
CA VAL A 77 8.67 11.86 -19.99
C VAL A 77 7.97 10.60 -19.51
N GLN A 78 7.98 9.52 -20.31
CA GLN A 78 7.39 8.24 -19.90
C GLN A 78 8.12 7.61 -18.71
N LEU A 79 9.44 7.72 -18.63
CA LEU A 79 10.20 7.27 -17.45
C LEU A 79 9.83 8.09 -16.20
N THR A 80 9.75 9.41 -16.33
CA THR A 80 9.38 10.33 -15.24
C THR A 80 7.97 10.03 -14.72
N ALA A 81 7.02 9.74 -15.61
CA ALA A 81 5.67 9.34 -15.22
C ALA A 81 5.65 8.03 -14.43
N ARG A 82 6.44 7.02 -14.84
CA ARG A 82 6.59 5.75 -14.12
C ARG A 82 7.24 5.94 -12.75
N TYR A 83 8.29 6.75 -12.68
CA TYR A 83 8.94 7.11 -11.41
C TYR A 83 7.95 7.78 -10.47
N SER A 84 7.22 8.79 -10.96
CA SER A 84 6.24 9.53 -10.17
C SER A 84 5.16 8.60 -9.61
N MET A 85 4.61 7.73 -10.47
CA MET A 85 3.62 6.72 -10.07
C MET A 85 4.15 5.83 -8.93
N LEU A 86 5.33 5.22 -9.12
CA LEU A 86 5.90 4.30 -8.15
C LEU A 86 6.25 5.00 -6.83
N VAL A 87 6.90 6.17 -6.89
CA VAL A 87 7.29 6.94 -5.70
C VAL A 87 6.06 7.30 -4.87
N GLN A 88 4.98 7.77 -5.52
CA GLN A 88 3.75 8.14 -4.83
C GLN A 88 3.08 6.92 -4.20
N VAL A 89 2.90 5.83 -4.94
CA VAL A 89 2.28 4.60 -4.39
C VAL A 89 3.09 4.03 -3.23
N VAL A 90 4.42 3.98 -3.32
CA VAL A 90 5.27 3.52 -2.21
C VAL A 90 5.12 4.46 -1.00
N THR A 91 5.10 5.78 -1.22
CA THR A 91 4.93 6.75 -0.13
C THR A 91 3.59 6.58 0.59
N PHE A 92 2.49 6.44 -0.15
CA PHE A 92 1.17 6.16 0.45
C PHE A 92 1.12 4.80 1.15
N TYR A 93 1.80 3.80 0.61
CA TYR A 93 1.92 2.50 1.26
C TYR A 93 2.68 2.57 2.59
N GLU A 94 3.74 3.38 2.69
CA GLU A 94 4.48 3.59 3.94
C GLU A 94 3.65 4.32 4.99
N VAL A 95 2.88 5.35 4.59
CA VAL A 95 1.92 6.03 5.46
C VAL A 95 0.88 5.02 5.97
N TYR A 96 0.30 4.23 5.06
CA TYR A 96 -0.64 3.17 5.41
C TYR A 96 -0.05 2.17 6.42
N ILE A 97 1.20 1.72 6.24
CA ILE A 97 1.88 0.83 7.21
C ILE A 97 1.97 1.53 8.57
N GLY A 98 2.39 2.79 8.61
CA GLY A 98 2.50 3.56 9.84
C GLY A 98 1.19 3.59 10.62
N ASP A 99 0.10 4.00 9.95
CA ASP A 99 -1.23 4.10 10.56
C ASP A 99 -1.79 2.73 10.94
N PHE A 100 -1.55 1.71 10.11
CA PHE A 100 -1.93 0.32 10.38
C PHE A 100 -1.28 -0.20 11.67
N LEU A 101 0.04 -0.01 11.82
CA LEU A 101 0.76 -0.44 13.01
C LEU A 101 0.33 0.36 14.24
N PHE A 102 0.00 1.65 14.07
CA PHE A 102 -0.54 2.50 15.14
C PHE A 102 -1.84 1.95 15.71
N ASP A 103 -2.83 1.70 14.86
CA ASP A 103 -4.12 1.17 15.30
C ASP A 103 -3.97 -0.22 15.93
N LEU A 104 -3.10 -1.05 15.36
CA LEU A 104 -2.81 -2.37 15.88
C LEU A 104 -2.22 -2.31 17.30
N MET A 105 -1.21 -1.48 17.51
CA MET A 105 -0.55 -1.32 18.80
C MET A 105 -1.45 -0.64 19.83
N LYS A 106 -2.25 0.34 19.41
CA LYS A 106 -3.22 1.00 20.29
C LYS A 106 -4.29 0.02 20.78
N ALA A 107 -4.76 -0.88 19.92
CA ALA A 107 -5.78 -1.86 20.26
C ALA A 107 -5.29 -2.96 21.22
N ARG A 108 -3.99 -3.28 21.21
CA ARG A 108 -3.41 -4.40 21.98
C ARG A 108 -2.13 -4.04 22.74
N TRP A 109 -2.01 -2.80 23.18
CA TRP A 109 -0.84 -2.29 23.90
C TRP A 109 -0.43 -3.24 25.03
N PRO A 110 0.72 -3.93 24.94
CA PRO A 110 1.16 -4.79 26.01
C PRO A 110 1.60 -3.90 27.18
N ALA A 111 0.96 -4.06 28.34
CA ALA A 111 1.32 -3.33 29.56
C ALA A 111 2.79 -3.53 29.99
N THR A 112 3.49 -4.50 29.39
CA THR A 112 4.85 -4.92 29.73
C THR A 112 5.94 -4.39 28.78
N THR A 113 5.61 -3.66 27.71
CA THR A 113 6.64 -3.20 26.76
C THR A 113 7.34 -1.94 27.29
N GLN A 114 8.54 -2.12 27.84
CA GLN A 114 9.40 -1.00 28.22
C GLN A 114 10.06 -0.40 26.97
N VAL A 115 9.80 0.88 26.73
CA VAL A 115 10.45 1.66 25.68
C VAL A 115 10.98 2.94 26.31
N SER A 116 12.23 3.27 25.98
CA SER A 116 12.80 4.56 26.35
C SER A 116 12.36 5.61 25.33
N ILE A 117 11.56 6.58 25.77
CA ILE A 117 11.19 7.74 24.97
C ILE A 117 11.85 8.99 25.55
N LYS A 118 12.45 9.80 24.69
CA LYS A 118 12.98 11.12 25.06
C LYS A 118 11.91 12.16 24.72
N ILE A 119 11.26 12.70 25.75
CA ILE A 119 10.28 13.78 25.61
C ILE A 119 10.92 15.07 26.13
N ARG A 120 10.79 16.18 25.39
CA ARG A 120 11.21 17.48 25.90
C ARG A 120 10.17 17.98 26.91
N PRO A 121 10.56 18.62 28.02
CA PRO A 121 9.61 19.13 29.00
C PRO A 121 8.54 20.07 28.40
N SER A 122 8.88 20.82 27.35
CA SER A 122 7.97 21.71 26.61
C SER A 122 6.84 20.99 25.86
N ASP A 123 7.02 19.70 25.58
CA ASP A 123 6.11 18.93 24.73
C ASP A 123 5.11 18.10 25.57
N LEU A 124 5.24 18.15 26.89
CA LEU A 124 4.34 17.47 27.83
C LEU A 124 2.99 18.19 27.89
N PRO A 125 1.87 17.48 27.77
CA PRO A 125 0.56 18.09 27.88
C PRO A 125 0.19 18.37 29.33
N ASP A 126 -0.58 19.44 29.56
CA ASP A 126 -1.07 19.82 30.89
C ASP A 126 -2.08 18.80 31.47
N THR A 127 -2.70 17.98 30.62
CA THR A 127 -3.64 16.90 31.00
C THR A 127 -3.42 15.63 30.16
N ASN A 128 -3.89 14.48 30.66
CA ASN A 128 -3.81 13.17 29.97
C ASN A 128 -2.37 12.69 29.68
N LEU A 129 -1.45 12.93 30.61
CA LEU A 129 -0.04 12.51 30.53
C LEU A 129 0.10 11.02 30.19
N GLU A 130 -0.71 10.15 30.77
CA GLU A 130 -0.67 8.70 30.51
C GLU A 130 -0.99 8.35 29.05
N THR A 131 -2.06 8.93 28.49
CA THR A 131 -2.44 8.73 27.08
C THR A 131 -1.40 9.32 26.13
N TYR A 132 -0.80 10.45 26.50
CA TYR A 132 0.28 11.06 25.74
C TYR A 132 1.53 10.17 25.72
N ILE A 133 1.98 9.69 26.88
CA ILE A 133 3.12 8.79 27.00
C ILE A 133 2.86 7.52 26.20
N GLN A 134 1.66 6.92 26.30
CA GLN A 134 1.28 5.75 25.51
C GLN A 134 1.40 6.03 24.01
N THR A 135 0.82 7.13 23.54
CA THR A 135 0.83 7.51 22.11
C THR A 135 2.24 7.79 21.60
N ALA A 136 3.04 8.54 22.36
CA ALA A 136 4.44 8.82 22.04
C ALA A 136 5.26 7.54 21.97
N THR A 137 4.98 6.58 22.86
CA THR A 137 5.66 5.28 22.88
C THR A 137 5.29 4.43 21.66
N ILE A 138 3.99 4.35 21.32
CA ILE A 138 3.51 3.68 20.12
C ILE A 138 4.22 4.28 18.89
N ASN A 139 4.22 5.61 18.76
CA ASN A 139 4.84 6.30 17.63
C ASN A 139 6.35 6.03 17.54
N ALA A 140 7.07 6.01 18.67
CA ALA A 140 8.50 5.69 18.69
C ALA A 140 8.76 4.25 18.20
N GLN A 141 7.95 3.28 18.62
CA GLN A 141 8.08 1.91 18.13
C GLN A 141 7.77 1.81 16.63
N ILE A 142 6.69 2.42 16.15
CA ILE A 142 6.31 2.38 14.73
C ILE A 142 7.39 3.03 13.88
N LYS A 143 7.90 4.18 14.32
CA LYS A 143 9.02 4.84 13.65
C LYS A 143 10.24 3.92 13.56
N SER A 144 10.57 3.16 14.61
CA SER A 144 11.66 2.18 14.53
C SER A 144 11.41 1.07 13.51
N VAL A 145 10.15 0.69 13.25
CA VAL A 145 9.79 -0.31 12.23
C VAL A 145 9.83 0.30 10.83
N VAL A 146 9.28 1.50 10.66
CA VAL A 146 9.24 2.20 9.37
C VAL A 146 10.63 2.64 8.93
N ASP A 147 11.47 3.13 9.84
CA ASP A 147 12.84 3.57 9.54
C ASP A 147 13.82 2.38 9.35
N GLU A 148 13.40 1.15 9.68
CA GLU A 148 14.20 -0.06 9.42
C GLU A 148 14.47 -0.23 7.91
N SER A 149 15.62 -0.82 7.57
CA SER A 149 15.93 -1.11 6.16
C SER A 149 14.83 -1.95 5.51
N TYR A 150 14.53 -1.70 4.23
CA TYR A 150 13.43 -2.36 3.52
C TYR A 150 13.51 -3.88 3.56
N GLN A 151 14.73 -4.43 3.50
CA GLN A 151 14.99 -5.86 3.58
C GLN A 151 14.56 -6.48 4.93
N LYS A 152 14.62 -5.72 6.02
CA LYS A 152 14.29 -6.17 7.38
C LYS A 152 12.88 -5.77 7.82
N ARG A 153 12.31 -4.73 7.21
CA ARG A 153 11.02 -4.15 7.59
C ARG A 153 9.89 -5.18 7.64
N GLU A 154 9.78 -6.05 6.63
CA GLU A 154 8.70 -7.06 6.61
C GLU A 154 8.83 -8.06 7.76
N ALA A 155 10.03 -8.57 8.02
CA ALA A 155 10.28 -9.46 9.15
C ALA A 155 9.96 -8.77 10.49
N ARG A 156 10.26 -7.48 10.60
CA ARG A 156 9.93 -6.68 11.78
C ARG A 156 8.42 -6.49 11.95
N ILE A 157 7.69 -6.22 10.87
CA ILE A 157 6.22 -6.15 10.87
C ILE A 157 5.62 -7.51 11.30
N ARG A 158 6.07 -8.62 10.71
CA ARG A 158 5.62 -9.98 11.08
C ARG A 158 5.85 -10.26 12.57
N LYS A 159 7.04 -9.94 13.08
CA LYS A 159 7.36 -10.07 14.51
C LYS A 159 6.38 -9.26 15.38
N LEU A 160 6.11 -8.01 15.02
CA LEU A 160 5.18 -7.16 15.76
C LEU A 160 3.74 -7.73 15.75
N LEU A 161 3.29 -8.28 14.62
CA LEU A 161 1.99 -8.93 14.52
C LEU A 161 1.89 -10.13 15.47
N THR A 162 2.90 -11.00 15.46
CA THR A 162 2.94 -12.19 16.34
C THR A 162 3.01 -11.80 17.82
N GLU A 163 3.82 -10.80 18.19
CA GLU A 163 3.89 -10.26 19.55
C GLU A 163 2.53 -9.72 20.04
N ASN A 164 1.71 -9.18 19.12
CA ASN A 164 0.37 -8.67 19.40
C ASN A 164 -0.73 -9.73 19.16
N LYS A 165 -0.39 -11.02 19.03
CA LYS A 165 -1.33 -12.14 18.83
C LYS A 165 -2.21 -11.99 17.59
N TYR A 166 -1.67 -11.41 16.53
CA TYR A 166 -2.25 -11.43 15.20
C TYR A 166 -1.60 -12.54 14.36
N ASP A 167 -2.33 -13.05 13.38
CA ASP A 167 -1.77 -13.99 12.41
C ASP A 167 -0.79 -13.28 11.48
N GLU A 168 0.20 -14.03 11.00
CA GLU A 168 1.09 -13.51 9.96
C GLU A 168 0.33 -13.30 8.63
N PRO A 169 0.64 -12.22 7.89
CA PRO A 169 0.05 -11.99 6.59
C PRO A 169 0.55 -13.06 5.61
N LEU A 170 -0.36 -13.61 4.82
CA LEU A 170 -0.03 -14.56 3.76
C LEU A 170 0.69 -13.82 2.62
N GLN A 171 2.02 -13.79 2.68
CA GLN A 171 2.88 -13.28 1.62
C GLN A 171 3.83 -14.36 1.12
N SER A 172 3.85 -14.56 -0.20
CA SER A 172 4.85 -15.42 -0.83
C SER A 172 6.21 -14.71 -0.82
N PRO A 173 7.33 -15.46 -0.75
CA PRO A 173 8.67 -14.87 -0.79
C PRO A 173 8.90 -13.99 -2.02
N GLN A 174 8.31 -14.37 -3.16
CA GLN A 174 8.37 -13.57 -4.38
C GLN A 174 7.69 -12.20 -4.23
N ARG A 175 6.54 -12.14 -3.54
CA ARG A 175 5.84 -10.87 -3.30
C ARG A 175 6.65 -9.97 -2.36
N SER A 176 7.19 -10.54 -1.29
CA SER A 176 8.09 -9.86 -0.35
C SER A 176 9.29 -9.23 -1.07
N LYS A 177 9.90 -9.98 -2.00
CA LYS A 177 10.99 -9.49 -2.85
C LYS A 177 10.57 -8.30 -3.73
N LEU A 178 9.39 -8.37 -4.37
CA LEU A 178 8.87 -7.28 -5.20
C LEU A 178 8.54 -6.02 -4.38
N VAL A 179 7.98 -6.17 -3.18
CA VAL A 179 7.71 -5.03 -2.27
C VAL A 179 9.03 -4.36 -1.85
N THR A 180 10.02 -5.16 -1.46
CA THR A 180 11.36 -4.66 -1.09
C THR A 180 12.00 -3.91 -2.25
N ALA A 181 11.94 -4.49 -3.46
CA ALA A 181 12.45 -3.87 -4.67
C ALA A 181 11.74 -2.56 -5.03
N ALA A 182 10.41 -2.49 -4.87
CA ALA A 182 9.65 -1.26 -5.10
C ALA A 182 10.12 -0.12 -4.20
N CYS A 183 10.34 -0.44 -2.91
CA CYS A 183 10.84 0.51 -1.93
C CYS A 183 12.28 0.96 -2.23
N GLU A 184 13.13 0.02 -2.65
CA GLU A 184 14.51 0.33 -3.04
C GLU A 184 14.57 1.20 -4.31
N ILE A 185 13.76 0.88 -5.32
CA ILE A 185 13.63 1.72 -6.52
C ILE A 185 13.17 3.12 -6.15
N ARG A 186 12.18 3.26 -5.26
CA ARG A 186 11.74 4.56 -4.74
C ARG A 186 12.90 5.31 -4.09
N ASN A 187 13.74 4.66 -3.28
CA ASN A 187 14.89 5.33 -2.69
C ASN A 187 15.92 5.77 -3.73
N CYS A 188 16.21 4.92 -4.72
CA CYS A 188 17.09 5.26 -5.83
C CYS A 188 16.56 6.49 -6.59
N ILE A 189 15.26 6.57 -6.83
CA ILE A 189 14.61 7.73 -7.47
C ILE A 189 14.74 8.99 -6.61
N VAL A 190 14.35 8.91 -5.33
CA VAL A 190 14.25 10.09 -4.45
C VAL A 190 15.62 10.63 -4.03
N HIS A 191 16.58 9.74 -3.75
CA HIS A 191 17.87 10.15 -3.19
C HIS A 191 18.99 10.26 -4.22
N ALA A 192 18.87 9.58 -5.37
CA ALA A 192 19.88 9.59 -6.42
C ALA A 192 19.32 10.04 -7.79
N GLY A 193 18.10 10.58 -7.86
CA GLY A 193 17.48 11.00 -9.12
C GLY A 193 17.25 9.84 -10.10
N GLY A 194 17.17 8.62 -9.59
CA GLY A 194 17.09 7.38 -10.37
C GLY A 194 18.45 6.91 -10.88
N LYS A 195 19.56 7.45 -10.37
CA LYS A 195 20.90 6.91 -10.61
C LYS A 195 21.15 5.72 -9.70
N VAL A 196 21.57 4.61 -10.29
CA VAL A 196 21.82 3.36 -9.57
C VAL A 196 23.00 3.53 -8.63
N ASP A 197 22.78 3.30 -7.33
CA ASP A 197 23.80 3.21 -6.31
C ASP A 197 24.13 1.75 -5.97
N GLN A 198 25.14 1.53 -5.11
CA GLN A 198 25.59 0.18 -4.74
C GLN A 198 24.48 -0.64 -4.08
N ARG A 199 23.62 0.00 -3.27
CA ARG A 199 22.51 -0.66 -2.58
C ARG A 199 21.44 -1.14 -3.57
N ALA A 200 21.16 -0.33 -4.58
CA ALA A 200 20.26 -0.67 -5.67
C ALA A 200 20.79 -1.86 -6.48
N VAL A 201 22.09 -1.92 -6.77
CA VAL A 201 22.71 -3.10 -7.42
C VAL A 201 22.48 -4.35 -6.57
N GLU A 202 22.85 -4.31 -5.30
CA GLU A 202 22.74 -5.48 -4.40
C GLU A 202 21.30 -5.99 -4.27
N THR A 203 20.32 -5.10 -4.30
CA THR A 203 18.91 -5.45 -4.05
C THR A 203 18.13 -5.76 -5.33
N LEU A 204 18.47 -5.11 -6.45
CA LEU A 204 17.65 -5.15 -7.66
C LEU A 204 18.23 -6.02 -8.79
N THR A 205 19.50 -6.46 -8.71
CA THR A 205 20.15 -7.23 -9.79
C THR A 205 19.35 -8.45 -10.23
N ASP A 206 18.73 -9.16 -9.29
CA ASP A 206 17.91 -10.34 -9.63
C ASP A 206 16.63 -10.01 -10.43
N LEU A 207 16.15 -8.77 -10.35
CA LEU A 207 14.95 -8.30 -11.05
C LEU A 207 15.31 -7.52 -12.32
N ILE A 208 16.46 -6.85 -12.32
CA ILE A 208 17.00 -6.07 -13.44
C ILE A 208 18.45 -6.52 -13.64
N PRO A 209 18.71 -7.61 -14.39
CA PRO A 209 20.05 -8.18 -14.53
C PRO A 209 21.06 -7.26 -15.22
N THR A 210 20.56 -6.28 -15.98
CA THR A 210 21.38 -5.30 -16.72
C THR A 210 21.78 -4.09 -15.89
N LEU A 211 21.47 -4.07 -14.59
CA LEU A 211 21.73 -2.93 -13.72
C LEU A 211 23.23 -2.72 -13.48
N GLN A 212 23.73 -1.50 -13.72
CA GLN A 212 25.11 -1.12 -13.40
C GLN A 212 25.15 0.14 -12.54
N LEU A 213 26.19 0.26 -11.71
CA LEU A 213 26.42 1.42 -10.85
C LEU A 213 26.57 2.70 -11.69
N GLY A 214 25.85 3.77 -11.33
CA GLY A 214 25.89 5.08 -12.01
C GLY A 214 24.96 5.20 -13.23
N ASP A 215 24.37 4.11 -13.69
CA ASP A 215 23.41 4.13 -14.79
C ASP A 215 22.09 4.76 -14.38
N GLN A 216 21.33 5.21 -15.37
CA GLN A 216 19.93 5.56 -15.15
C GLN A 216 19.11 4.28 -14.97
N LEU A 217 18.37 4.20 -13.87
CA LEU A 217 17.48 3.07 -13.58
C LEU A 217 16.31 3.02 -14.59
N MET A 218 16.41 2.17 -15.59
CA MET A 218 15.33 2.02 -16.57
C MET A 218 14.18 1.19 -15.97
N LEU A 219 13.18 1.87 -15.40
CA LEU A 219 11.98 1.22 -14.90
C LEU A 219 11.03 0.90 -16.05
N GLU A 220 11.07 -0.34 -16.53
CA GLU A 220 10.13 -0.81 -17.53
C GLU A 220 8.70 -0.87 -16.98
N GLU A 221 7.72 -0.61 -17.85
CA GLU A 221 6.32 -0.62 -17.44
C GLU A 221 5.83 -1.99 -16.94
N PRO A 222 6.15 -3.14 -17.57
CA PRO A 222 5.73 -4.44 -17.04
C PRO A 222 6.24 -4.67 -15.62
N LEU A 223 7.50 -4.30 -15.35
CA LEU A 223 8.08 -4.39 -14.00
C LEU A 223 7.37 -3.44 -13.04
N MET A 224 7.11 -2.18 -13.43
CA MET A 224 6.34 -1.24 -12.61
C MET A 224 5.01 -1.84 -12.15
N TRP A 225 4.25 -2.48 -13.05
CA TRP A 225 2.96 -3.08 -12.68
C TRP A 225 3.10 -4.28 -11.75
N GLN A 226 4.15 -5.09 -11.89
CA GLN A 226 4.44 -6.17 -10.93
C GLN A 226 4.72 -5.61 -9.52
N LEU A 227 5.52 -4.54 -9.44
CA LEU A 227 5.83 -3.86 -8.18
C LEU A 227 4.59 -3.25 -7.53
N LEU A 228 3.80 -2.49 -8.29
CA LEU A 228 2.56 -1.88 -7.82
C LEU A 228 1.54 -2.93 -7.36
N GLY A 229 1.40 -4.03 -8.12
CA GLY A 229 0.55 -5.15 -7.73
C GLY A 229 0.98 -5.80 -6.42
N ALA A 230 2.30 -6.00 -6.24
CA ALA A 230 2.85 -6.56 -5.01
C ALA A 230 2.60 -5.64 -3.79
N ILE A 231 2.76 -4.32 -3.95
CA ILE A 231 2.47 -3.32 -2.91
C ILE A 231 0.99 -3.37 -2.51
N ARG A 232 0.08 -3.34 -3.51
CA ARG A 232 -1.36 -3.39 -3.26
C ARG A 232 -1.78 -4.69 -2.57
N ASP A 233 -1.28 -5.83 -3.03
CA ASP A 233 -1.57 -7.13 -2.42
C ASP A 233 -1.01 -7.24 -0.99
N SER A 234 0.16 -6.64 -0.74
CA SER A 234 0.75 -6.57 0.59
C SER A 234 -0.15 -5.78 1.55
N ALA A 235 -0.63 -4.61 1.13
CA ALA A 235 -1.56 -3.79 1.90
C ALA A 235 -2.85 -4.56 2.23
N ARG A 236 -3.41 -5.27 1.25
CA ARG A 236 -4.59 -6.13 1.41
C ARG A 236 -4.38 -7.25 2.41
N ALA A 237 -3.21 -7.89 2.36
CA ALA A 237 -2.87 -8.96 3.29
C ALA A 237 -2.79 -8.43 4.73
N LEU A 238 -2.20 -7.24 4.93
CA LEU A 238 -2.15 -6.57 6.23
C LEU A 238 -3.54 -6.18 6.73
N ASP A 239 -4.37 -5.54 5.89
CA ASP A 239 -5.74 -5.16 6.25
C ASP A 239 -6.59 -6.39 6.64
N TYR A 240 -6.40 -7.51 5.93
CA TYR A 240 -7.07 -8.76 6.26
C TYR A 240 -6.71 -9.28 7.67
N VAL A 241 -5.44 -9.19 8.08
CA VAL A 241 -4.98 -9.65 9.40
C VAL A 241 -5.72 -8.93 10.53
N VAL A 242 -5.94 -7.62 10.41
CA VAL A 242 -6.67 -6.84 11.42
C VAL A 242 -8.18 -7.13 11.40
N ARG A 243 -8.75 -7.38 10.22
CA ARG A 243 -10.19 -7.70 10.08
C ARG A 243 -10.54 -9.12 10.47
N LYS A 244 -9.62 -10.08 10.34
CA LYS A 244 -9.91 -11.51 10.54
C LYS A 244 -10.56 -11.81 11.90
N PRO A 245 -10.07 -11.29 13.05
CA PRO A 245 -10.73 -11.52 14.35
C PRO A 245 -12.17 -11.01 14.42
N VAL A 246 -12.45 -9.89 13.74
CA VAL A 246 -13.78 -9.27 13.67
C VAL A 246 -14.68 -10.11 12.77
N ALA A 247 -14.20 -10.48 11.58
CA ALA A 247 -14.91 -11.34 10.63
C ALA A 247 -15.28 -12.70 11.26
N GLU A 248 -14.34 -13.36 11.92
CA GLU A 248 -14.59 -14.62 12.62
C GLU A 248 -15.65 -14.47 13.74
N LYS A 249 -15.62 -13.35 14.48
CA LYS A 249 -16.64 -13.08 15.52
C LYS A 249 -18.03 -12.91 14.90
N PHE A 250 -18.13 -12.22 13.77
CA PHE A 250 -19.38 -12.07 13.02
C PHE A 250 -19.87 -13.41 12.45
N GLU A 251 -18.99 -14.20 11.84
CA GLU A 251 -19.32 -15.53 11.32
C GLU A 251 -19.80 -16.48 12.43
N ARG A 252 -19.10 -16.51 13.57
CA ARG A 252 -19.51 -17.30 14.75
C ARG A 252 -20.89 -16.87 15.27
N ARG A 253 -21.17 -15.56 15.30
CA ARG A 253 -22.49 -15.02 15.68
C ARG A 253 -23.57 -15.40 14.66
N ALA A 254 -23.30 -15.26 13.37
CA ALA A 254 -24.22 -15.64 12.30
C ALA A 254 -24.54 -17.14 12.33
N ALA A 255 -23.52 -18.00 12.54
CA ALA A 255 -23.69 -19.44 12.70
C ALA A 255 -24.53 -19.78 13.94
N LYS A 256 -24.30 -19.11 15.07
CA LYS A 256 -25.11 -19.27 16.29
C LYS A 256 -26.57 -18.88 16.06
N ASN A 257 -26.82 -17.75 15.40
CA ASN A 257 -28.17 -17.30 15.06
C ASN A 257 -28.88 -18.28 14.11
N LYS A 258 -28.18 -18.78 13.08
CA LYS A 258 -28.72 -19.78 12.15
C LYS A 258 -29.15 -21.05 12.88
N ARG A 259 -28.32 -21.56 13.81
CA ARG A 259 -28.66 -22.71 14.67
C ARG A 259 -29.87 -22.43 15.56
N TYR A 260 -29.93 -21.26 16.18
CA TYR A 260 -31.06 -20.84 17.01
C TYR A 260 -32.39 -20.83 16.23
N TYR A 261 -32.41 -20.21 15.04
CA TYR A 261 -33.63 -20.16 14.22
C TYR A 261 -34.04 -21.55 13.68
N ALA A 262 -33.07 -22.41 13.33
CA ALA A 262 -33.35 -23.79 12.95
C ALA A 262 -34.00 -24.58 14.09
N ALA A 263 -33.47 -24.48 15.31
CA ALA A 263 -34.01 -25.12 16.49
C ALA A 263 -35.42 -24.60 16.85
N ARG A 264 -35.64 -23.29 16.75
CA ARG A 264 -36.97 -22.68 16.98
C ARG A 264 -38.01 -23.17 15.96
N LYS A 265 -37.62 -23.30 14.68
CA LYS A 265 -38.50 -23.82 13.62
C LYS A 265 -38.90 -25.27 13.88
N LEU A 266 -37.96 -26.11 14.30
CA LEU A 266 -38.21 -27.51 14.70
C LEU A 266 -39.19 -27.59 15.88
N ARG A 267 -38.97 -26.79 16.92
CA ARG A 267 -39.85 -26.76 18.10
C ARG A 267 -41.28 -26.34 17.77
N ASN A 268 -41.45 -25.34 16.89
CA ASN A 268 -42.76 -24.91 16.42
C ASN A 268 -43.47 -25.99 15.58
N LEU A 269 -42.71 -26.74 14.76
CA LEU A 269 -43.23 -27.89 14.01
C LEU A 269 -43.71 -29.03 14.93
N GLU A 270 -42.98 -29.32 16.00
CA GLU A 270 -43.36 -30.32 17.00
C GLU A 270 -44.63 -29.91 17.76
N LEU A 271 -44.73 -28.64 18.16
CA LEU A 271 -45.93 -28.10 18.81
C LEU A 271 -47.14 -28.16 17.86
N ALA A 272 -46.98 -27.76 16.60
CA ALA A 272 -48.05 -27.84 15.61
C ALA A 272 -48.52 -29.28 15.35
N LYS A 273 -47.61 -30.26 15.37
CA LYS A 273 -47.96 -31.69 15.28
C LYS A 273 -48.71 -32.20 16.50
N LYS A 274 -48.38 -31.72 17.71
CA LYS A 274 -49.12 -32.05 18.93
C LYS A 274 -50.54 -31.47 18.93
N HIS A 275 -50.71 -30.23 18.46
CA HIS A 275 -52.03 -29.59 18.40
C HIS A 275 -52.94 -30.11 17.27
N LYS A 276 -52.41 -30.81 16.26
CA LYS A 276 -53.19 -31.50 15.20
C LYS A 276 -53.64 -32.92 15.56
N LYS A 277 -53.28 -33.44 16.73
CA LYS A 277 -53.66 -34.78 17.22
C LYS A 277 -54.77 -34.77 18.28
N LEU A 278 -55.41 -33.61 18.49
CA LEU A 278 -56.68 -33.45 19.22
C LEU A 278 -57.78 -33.21 18.18
#